data_AF-F9CW55-F1
#
_entry.id   AF-F9CW55-F1
#
_cell.length_a   1.000
_cell.length_b   1.000
_cell.length_c   1.000
_cell.angle_alpha   90.00
_cell.angle_beta   90.00
_cell.angle_gamma   90.00
#
_symmetry.space_group_name_H-M   'P 1'
#
loop_
_entity.id
_entity.type
_entity.pdbx_description
1 polymer ?
#
loop_
_entity_poly.entity_id
_entity_poly.type
_entity_poly.pdbx_seq_one_letter_code
_entity_poly.pdbx_strand_id
1 'polypeptide(L)'
;MEQKQIGISSEQLEQDMIQQKPFLLFDLRTKESFEKSHVSGSVHAVCDTNAKEKILPKIPKNAKIVLISEPEEYAKEIAQMMKSFGLDVYFLIGGFSSWKGNLSKGDTGKMILADSLVQKLDKVFLLDVRDREEYSEYQIPGSVNIPLSELFDAKTISSIPKDKEIVTICPHGNRAMIASFALARAGIESKTLAGGLSGWNQVLKPVTIVKEPVQIIQVQKVGKGCLSHIVESNGEAIVIDPLYPFEKYIDIAKEKGFQIIKVIDTHQHADHISAAKDLAKASSAKLYLSKYEGYVFDANFIGDADQIQFGKTVLRIIHTPGHTPGSLSYVVNEKYVFTGDILFVESIGRPDLRDKVEEFTDDLYNTLHNKLLKLPHNTMVFPTHHSQDVKPIDEAYYSTIEQSKKLPWLDIPKQEFIKKVVSITLPRPMNYQKIIAVNKGELELKKDEIPDLEIGPNRCAIDIN
;
A
#
# COMPACT_ATOMS: atom_id res chain seq x y z
N MET A 1 -39.01 -30.56 -12.72
CA MET A 1 -38.15 -30.23 -11.57
C MET A 1 -38.66 -28.95 -10.98
N GLU A 2 -39.25 -28.99 -9.79
CA GLU A 2 -39.83 -27.83 -9.10
C GLU A 2 -38.77 -26.73 -8.97
N GLN A 3 -39.10 -25.52 -9.45
CA GLN A 3 -38.35 -24.31 -9.14
C GLN A 3 -38.46 -24.11 -7.62
N LYS A 4 -37.48 -24.60 -6.85
CA LYS A 4 -37.34 -24.24 -5.43
C LYS A 4 -37.40 -22.72 -5.34
N GLN A 5 -38.37 -22.22 -4.59
CA GLN A 5 -38.61 -20.79 -4.38
C GLN A 5 -37.30 -20.14 -3.91
N ILE A 6 -36.75 -19.26 -4.77
CA ILE A 6 -35.45 -18.59 -4.57
C ILE A 6 -35.55 -17.32 -3.71
N GLY A 7 -36.73 -17.02 -3.18
CA GLY A 7 -36.96 -15.88 -2.29
C GLY A 7 -37.13 -16.31 -0.82
N ILE A 8 -36.72 -15.45 0.10
CA ILE A 8 -36.98 -15.55 1.54
C ILE A 8 -37.80 -14.32 1.97
N SER A 9 -38.84 -14.50 2.80
CA SER A 9 -39.62 -13.37 3.33
C SER A 9 -38.89 -12.68 4.49
N SER A 10 -39.27 -11.42 4.78
CA SER A 10 -38.74 -10.70 5.94
C SER A 10 -38.96 -11.49 7.24
N GLU A 11 -40.14 -12.09 7.42
CA GLU A 11 -40.48 -12.85 8.63
C GLU A 11 -39.61 -14.10 8.77
N GLN A 12 -39.37 -14.83 7.67
CA GLN A 12 -38.53 -16.02 7.72
C GLN A 12 -37.05 -15.67 7.98
N LEU A 13 -36.56 -14.60 7.36
CA LEU A 13 -35.18 -14.13 7.60
C LEU A 13 -35.00 -13.69 9.06
N GLU A 14 -35.95 -12.94 9.62
CA GLU A 14 -35.92 -12.53 11.02
C GLU A 14 -35.95 -13.73 11.98
N GLN A 15 -36.78 -14.74 11.70
CA GLN A 15 -36.78 -15.98 12.47
C GLN A 15 -35.44 -16.72 12.40
N ASP A 16 -34.82 -16.78 11.22
CA ASP A 16 -33.50 -17.38 11.05
C ASP A 16 -32.42 -16.61 11.85
N MET A 17 -32.52 -15.28 11.92
CA MET A 17 -31.64 -14.44 12.75
C MET A 17 -31.82 -14.72 14.25
N ILE A 18 -33.07 -14.75 14.73
CA ILE A 18 -33.40 -15.01 16.14
C ILE A 18 -32.92 -16.40 16.56
N GLN A 19 -33.06 -17.40 15.68
CA GLN A 19 -32.61 -18.76 15.91
C GLN A 19 -31.10 -18.95 15.70
N GLN A 20 -30.36 -17.87 15.40
CA GLN A 20 -28.92 -17.88 15.14
C GLN A 20 -28.52 -18.92 14.09
N LYS A 21 -29.36 -19.14 13.07
CA LYS A 21 -29.02 -20.04 11.96
C LYS A 21 -27.84 -19.44 11.19
N PRO A 22 -26.86 -20.25 10.77
CA PRO A 22 -25.72 -19.75 10.03
C PRO A 22 -26.10 -19.43 8.57
N PHE A 23 -26.14 -18.16 8.21
CA PHE A 23 -26.27 -17.69 6.82
C PHE A 23 -25.51 -16.39 6.57
N LEU A 24 -25.04 -16.21 5.34
CA LEU A 24 -24.44 -14.96 4.86
C LEU A 24 -25.55 -13.99 4.47
N LEU A 25 -25.49 -12.76 4.94
CA LEU A 25 -26.45 -11.72 4.56
C LEU A 25 -25.70 -10.60 3.83
N PHE A 26 -25.85 -10.53 2.51
CA PHE A 26 -25.18 -9.53 1.68
C PHE A 26 -26.18 -8.47 1.23
N ASP A 27 -25.79 -7.21 1.41
CA ASP A 27 -26.52 -6.06 0.88
C ASP A 27 -25.80 -5.56 -0.38
N LEU A 28 -26.50 -5.63 -1.50
CA LEU A 28 -26.01 -5.29 -2.83
C LEU A 28 -26.40 -3.88 -3.27
N ARG A 29 -27.05 -3.10 -2.38
CA ARG A 29 -27.33 -1.68 -2.63
C ARG A 29 -26.03 -0.87 -2.63
N THR A 30 -26.11 0.39 -3.02
CA THR A 30 -24.96 1.29 -2.97
C THR A 30 -24.42 1.44 -1.54
N LYS A 31 -23.10 1.63 -1.42
CA LYS A 31 -22.44 1.88 -0.13
C LYS A 31 -23.11 3.00 0.67
N GLU A 32 -23.49 4.09 0.01
CA GLU A 32 -24.20 5.21 0.65
C GLU A 32 -25.56 4.77 1.23
N SER A 33 -26.32 3.95 0.51
CA SER A 33 -27.61 3.44 0.99
C SER A 33 -27.44 2.50 2.18
N PHE A 34 -26.43 1.63 2.11
CA PHE A 34 -26.08 0.71 3.19
C PHE A 34 -25.68 1.45 4.47
N GLU A 35 -24.81 2.45 4.36
CA GLU A 35 -24.34 3.24 5.51
C GLU A 35 -25.47 4.07 6.15
N LYS A 36 -26.42 4.57 5.35
CA LYS A 36 -27.61 5.25 5.88
C LYS A 36 -28.46 4.34 6.75
N SER A 37 -28.70 3.11 6.29
CA SER A 37 -29.46 2.08 7.01
C SER A 37 -29.33 0.73 6.31
N HIS A 38 -29.08 -0.34 7.06
CA HIS A 38 -29.03 -1.71 6.54
C HIS A 38 -29.60 -2.71 7.55
N VAL A 39 -29.96 -3.90 7.08
CA VAL A 39 -30.41 -5.00 7.96
C VAL A 39 -29.28 -5.37 8.91
N SER A 40 -29.55 -5.37 10.22
CA SER A 40 -28.50 -5.66 11.21
C SER A 40 -27.79 -6.98 10.91
N GLY A 41 -26.47 -6.97 10.87
CA GLY A 41 -25.66 -8.15 10.55
C GLY A 41 -25.47 -8.43 9.07
N SER A 42 -26.10 -7.66 8.16
CA SER A 42 -25.76 -7.69 6.74
C SER A 42 -24.40 -7.03 6.49
N VAL A 43 -23.78 -7.36 5.36
CA VAL A 43 -22.56 -6.71 4.91
C VAL A 43 -22.70 -6.26 3.47
N HIS A 44 -22.24 -5.04 3.19
CA HIS A 44 -22.22 -4.50 1.84
C HIS A 44 -21.30 -5.33 0.94
N ALA A 45 -21.79 -5.78 -0.21
CA ALA A 45 -21.04 -6.57 -1.17
C ALA A 45 -21.29 -6.10 -2.61
N VAL A 46 -20.24 -6.15 -3.43
CA VAL A 46 -20.31 -5.88 -4.87
C VAL A 46 -20.06 -7.17 -5.63
N CYS A 47 -20.98 -7.53 -6.53
CA CYS A 47 -20.87 -8.75 -7.33
C CYS A 47 -20.42 -8.44 -8.77
N ASP A 48 -19.13 -8.13 -8.92
CA ASP A 48 -18.48 -7.87 -10.21
C ASP A 48 -17.89 -9.15 -10.85
N THR A 49 -17.23 -9.02 -12.01
CA THR A 49 -16.58 -10.14 -12.71
C THR A 49 -15.52 -10.83 -11.84
N ASN A 50 -14.76 -10.05 -11.07
CA ASN A 50 -13.72 -10.59 -10.18
C ASN A 50 -14.33 -11.41 -9.04
N ALA A 51 -15.43 -10.96 -8.45
CA ALA A 51 -16.20 -11.71 -7.47
C ALA A 51 -16.71 -13.04 -8.07
N LYS A 52 -17.22 -13.01 -9.31
CA LYS A 52 -17.70 -14.21 -10.00
C LYS A 52 -16.60 -15.24 -10.23
N GLU A 53 -15.42 -14.81 -10.68
CA GLU A 53 -14.34 -15.72 -11.06
C GLU A 53 -13.52 -16.22 -9.86
N LYS A 54 -13.27 -15.37 -8.86
CA LYS A 54 -12.32 -15.67 -7.78
C LYS A 54 -12.94 -15.93 -6.43
N ILE A 55 -14.17 -15.45 -6.21
CA ILE A 55 -14.82 -15.49 -4.89
C ILE A 55 -15.91 -16.53 -4.85
N LEU A 56 -16.87 -16.49 -5.79
CA LEU A 56 -18.00 -17.43 -5.83
C LEU A 56 -17.58 -18.92 -5.81
N PRO A 57 -16.56 -19.36 -6.57
CA PRO A 57 -16.15 -20.77 -6.55
C PRO A 57 -15.58 -21.24 -5.21
N LYS A 58 -15.17 -20.30 -4.35
CA LYS A 58 -14.56 -20.59 -3.04
C LYS A 58 -15.57 -20.61 -1.90
N ILE A 59 -16.82 -20.20 -2.15
CA ILE A 59 -17.87 -20.25 -1.13
C ILE A 59 -18.35 -21.71 -0.97
N PRO A 60 -18.47 -22.24 0.25
CA PRO A 60 -19.01 -23.57 0.46
C PRO A 60 -20.42 -23.70 -0.10
N LYS A 61 -20.67 -24.77 -0.86
CA LYS A 61 -21.97 -25.01 -1.51
C LYS A 61 -23.13 -25.13 -0.52
N ASN A 62 -22.85 -25.47 0.73
CA ASN A 62 -23.83 -25.60 1.82
C ASN A 62 -23.97 -24.31 2.66
N ALA A 63 -23.22 -23.25 2.37
CA ALA A 63 -23.42 -21.97 3.04
C ALA A 63 -24.70 -21.34 2.51
N LYS A 64 -25.70 -21.14 3.38
CA LYS A 64 -26.91 -20.38 3.05
C LYS A 64 -26.56 -18.92 2.85
N ILE A 65 -26.95 -18.32 1.74
CA ILE A 65 -26.69 -16.92 1.39
C ILE A 65 -28.02 -16.22 1.17
N VAL A 66 -28.17 -15.02 1.69
CA VAL A 66 -29.33 -14.15 1.50
C VAL A 66 -28.83 -12.82 0.93
N LEU A 67 -29.38 -12.43 -0.21
CA LEU A 67 -29.05 -11.20 -0.92
C LEU A 67 -30.16 -10.17 -0.72
N ILE A 68 -29.78 -8.95 -0.39
CA ILE A 68 -30.68 -7.80 -0.25
C ILE A 68 -30.30 -6.81 -1.34
N SER A 69 -31.28 -6.29 -2.07
CA SER A 69 -31.10 -5.14 -2.96
C SER A 69 -32.34 -4.25 -2.92
N GLU A 70 -32.23 -3.10 -3.55
CA GLU A 70 -33.37 -2.24 -3.88
C GLU A 70 -33.10 -1.65 -5.28
N PRO A 71 -33.89 -1.98 -6.31
CA PRO A 71 -35.06 -2.87 -6.28
C PRO A 71 -34.68 -4.36 -6.15
N GLU A 72 -35.63 -5.26 -5.83
CA GLU A 72 -35.34 -6.69 -5.53
C GLU A 72 -34.78 -7.49 -6.71
N GLU A 73 -35.06 -7.03 -7.94
CA GLU A 73 -34.72 -7.71 -9.18
C GLU A 73 -33.22 -7.92 -9.30
N TYR A 74 -32.42 -6.96 -8.83
CA TYR A 74 -30.96 -7.08 -8.86
C TYR A 74 -30.46 -8.26 -8.00
N ALA A 75 -30.91 -8.36 -6.73
CA ALA A 75 -30.57 -9.50 -5.87
C ALA A 75 -31.11 -10.82 -6.43
N LYS A 76 -32.29 -10.81 -7.05
CA LYS A 76 -32.88 -11.99 -7.68
C LYS A 76 -32.04 -12.51 -8.86
N GLU A 77 -31.58 -11.63 -9.75
CA GLU A 77 -30.70 -11.99 -10.86
C GLU A 77 -29.37 -12.58 -10.35
N ILE A 78 -28.75 -11.92 -9.35
CA ILE A 78 -27.51 -12.39 -8.75
C ILE A 78 -27.72 -13.74 -8.04
N ALA A 79 -28.84 -13.94 -7.33
CA ALA A 79 -29.16 -15.21 -6.68
C ALA A 79 -29.32 -16.35 -7.70
N GLN A 80 -30.01 -16.10 -8.83
CA GLN A 80 -30.15 -17.08 -9.91
C GLN A 80 -28.81 -17.48 -10.51
N MET A 81 -27.95 -16.49 -10.76
CA MET A 81 -26.59 -16.73 -11.22
C MET A 81 -25.80 -17.54 -10.18
N MET A 82 -25.77 -17.14 -8.91
CA MET A 82 -25.02 -17.87 -7.88
C MET A 82 -25.53 -19.31 -7.69
N LYS A 83 -26.84 -19.56 -7.86
CA LYS A 83 -27.39 -20.93 -7.88
C LYS A 83 -26.88 -21.76 -9.04
N SER A 84 -26.59 -21.18 -10.21
CA SER A 84 -26.01 -21.92 -11.34
C SER A 84 -24.59 -22.43 -11.03
N PHE A 85 -23.89 -21.78 -10.08
CA PHE A 85 -22.63 -22.26 -9.50
C PHE A 85 -22.83 -23.30 -8.37
N GLY A 86 -24.07 -23.65 -8.03
CA GLY A 86 -24.40 -24.66 -7.02
C GLY A 86 -24.39 -24.14 -5.58
N LEU A 87 -24.51 -22.82 -5.37
CA LEU A 87 -24.60 -22.21 -4.05
C LEU A 87 -26.04 -22.19 -3.51
N ASP A 88 -26.21 -22.26 -2.19
CA ASP A 88 -27.52 -22.18 -1.53
C ASP A 88 -27.95 -20.72 -1.30
N VAL A 89 -28.46 -20.06 -2.34
CA VAL A 89 -28.72 -18.61 -2.34
C VAL A 89 -30.20 -18.26 -2.37
N TYR A 90 -30.57 -17.22 -1.65
CA TYR A 90 -31.90 -16.64 -1.59
C TYR A 90 -31.81 -15.12 -1.77
N PHE A 91 -32.87 -14.47 -2.25
CA PHE A 91 -33.01 -13.02 -2.19
C PHE A 91 -34.17 -12.62 -1.26
N LEU A 92 -34.08 -11.44 -0.64
CA LEU A 92 -35.15 -10.90 0.20
C LEU A 92 -36.34 -10.45 -0.66
N ILE A 93 -37.50 -11.10 -0.48
CA ILE A 93 -38.73 -10.80 -1.21
C ILE A 93 -39.24 -9.40 -0.81
N GLY A 94 -39.45 -8.55 -1.79
CA GLY A 94 -39.83 -7.14 -1.65
C GLY A 94 -38.64 -6.21 -1.40
N GLY A 95 -37.40 -6.71 -1.55
CA GLY A 95 -36.18 -5.90 -1.43
C GLY A 95 -35.94 -5.38 -0.02
N PHE A 96 -35.01 -4.43 0.13
CA PHE A 96 -34.69 -3.82 1.42
C PHE A 96 -35.91 -3.17 2.09
N SER A 97 -36.76 -2.52 1.30
CA SER A 97 -37.97 -1.85 1.80
C SER A 97 -39.01 -2.78 2.42
N SER A 98 -38.94 -4.10 2.16
CA SER A 98 -39.78 -5.11 2.82
C SER A 98 -39.37 -5.45 4.25
N TRP A 99 -38.13 -5.11 4.65
CA TRP A 99 -37.57 -5.54 5.93
C TRP A 99 -38.25 -4.84 7.10
N LYS A 100 -38.78 -5.63 8.05
CA LYS A 100 -39.47 -5.13 9.25
C LYS A 100 -38.69 -5.29 10.56
N GLY A 101 -37.57 -5.99 10.52
CA GLY A 101 -36.75 -6.26 11.70
C GLY A 101 -35.77 -5.12 12.02
N ASN A 102 -34.76 -5.43 12.83
CA ASN A 102 -33.77 -4.45 13.27
C ASN A 102 -32.89 -3.91 12.13
N LEU A 103 -32.62 -2.61 12.20
CA LEU A 103 -31.75 -1.90 11.28
C LEU A 103 -30.54 -1.34 12.02
N SER A 104 -29.40 -1.32 11.35
CA SER A 104 -28.16 -0.71 11.79
C SER A 104 -27.79 0.47 10.89
N LYS A 105 -26.99 1.41 11.41
CA LYS A 105 -26.50 2.59 10.69
C LYS A 105 -24.98 2.66 10.79
N GLY A 106 -24.36 3.31 9.80
CA GLY A 106 -22.92 3.44 9.71
C GLY A 106 -22.25 2.13 9.31
N ASP A 107 -20.95 2.03 9.56
CA ASP A 107 -20.21 0.78 9.39
C ASP A 107 -20.60 -0.22 10.49
N THR A 108 -20.69 -1.49 10.12
CA THR A 108 -21.01 -2.65 10.96
C THR A 108 -20.10 -2.86 12.18
N GLY A 109 -19.08 -2.01 12.39
CA GLY A 109 -18.03 -2.20 13.39
C GLY A 109 -17.11 -3.40 13.08
N LYS A 110 -17.39 -4.11 11.99
CA LYS A 110 -16.63 -5.25 11.48
C LYS A 110 -15.50 -4.83 10.55
N MET A 111 -15.24 -3.54 10.36
CA MET A 111 -14.05 -3.09 9.64
C MET A 111 -13.07 -2.38 10.57
N ILE A 112 -11.79 -2.47 10.22
CA ILE A 112 -10.71 -1.66 10.81
C ILE A 112 -10.01 -0.90 9.69
N LEU A 113 -9.86 0.40 9.87
CA LEU A 113 -9.08 1.24 8.95
C LEU A 113 -7.59 0.92 9.08
N ALA A 114 -6.87 1.03 7.97
CA ALA A 114 -5.45 0.69 7.92
C ALA A 114 -4.59 1.57 8.86
N ASP A 115 -4.84 2.88 8.93
CA ASP A 115 -4.17 3.78 9.91
C ASP A 115 -4.39 3.34 11.37
N SER A 116 -5.61 2.90 11.70
CA SER A 116 -5.95 2.38 13.03
C SER A 116 -5.29 1.02 13.30
N LEU A 117 -5.12 0.19 12.27
CA LEU A 117 -4.47 -1.10 12.37
C LEU A 117 -2.98 -0.97 12.68
N VAL A 118 -2.27 -0.02 12.05
CA VAL A 118 -0.84 0.25 12.30
C VAL A 118 -0.55 0.45 13.79
N GLN A 119 -1.45 1.12 14.53
CA GLN A 119 -1.29 1.38 15.97
C GLN A 119 -1.58 0.17 16.87
N LYS A 120 -2.06 -0.93 16.30
CA LYS A 120 -2.55 -2.11 17.04
C LYS A 120 -1.92 -3.43 16.58
N LEU A 121 -0.93 -3.41 15.70
CA LEU A 121 -0.32 -4.62 15.12
C LEU A 121 0.05 -5.67 16.18
N ASP A 122 0.64 -5.25 17.31
CA ASP A 122 1.05 -6.16 18.39
C ASP A 122 -0.11 -6.70 19.26
N LYS A 123 -1.32 -6.16 19.08
CA LYS A 123 -2.50 -6.46 19.91
C LYS A 123 -3.57 -7.28 19.18
N VAL A 124 -3.40 -7.49 17.87
CA VAL A 124 -4.36 -8.20 17.03
C VAL A 124 -3.74 -9.48 16.47
N PHE A 125 -4.58 -10.41 16.04
CA PHE A 125 -4.15 -11.54 15.23
C PHE A 125 -4.53 -11.25 13.77
N LEU A 126 -3.51 -11.03 12.94
CA LEU A 126 -3.69 -10.76 11.51
C LEU A 126 -3.85 -12.08 10.75
N LEU A 127 -5.04 -12.32 10.22
CA LEU A 127 -5.38 -13.53 9.47
C LEU A 127 -5.48 -13.22 7.98
N ASP A 128 -4.48 -13.60 7.20
CA ASP A 128 -4.50 -13.47 5.76
C ASP A 128 -5.19 -14.67 5.11
N VAL A 129 -6.27 -14.41 4.39
CA VAL A 129 -7.13 -15.45 3.80
C VAL A 129 -6.92 -15.65 2.31
N ARG A 130 -5.83 -15.09 1.78
CA ARG A 130 -5.40 -15.31 0.40
C ARG A 130 -4.86 -16.72 0.19
N ASP A 131 -4.71 -17.08 -1.07
CA ASP A 131 -4.04 -18.33 -1.43
C ASP A 131 -2.54 -18.22 -1.07
N ARG A 132 -1.89 -19.36 -0.86
CA ARG A 132 -0.53 -19.41 -0.29
C ARG A 132 0.50 -18.72 -1.18
N GLU A 133 0.32 -18.80 -2.50
CA GLU A 133 1.19 -18.18 -3.50
C GLU A 133 1.09 -16.65 -3.44
N GLU A 134 -0.13 -16.10 -3.29
CA GLU A 134 -0.33 -14.66 -3.14
C GLU A 134 0.32 -14.14 -1.84
N TYR A 135 0.24 -14.94 -0.78
CA TYR A 135 0.82 -14.61 0.51
C TYR A 135 2.34 -14.67 0.51
N SER A 136 2.94 -15.65 -0.17
CA SER A 136 4.40 -15.75 -0.29
C SER A 136 5.04 -14.59 -1.05
N GLU A 137 4.31 -13.98 -1.99
CA GLU A 137 4.83 -12.83 -2.75
C GLU A 137 4.89 -11.54 -1.92
N TYR A 138 3.92 -11.33 -1.01
CA TYR A 138 3.85 -10.15 -0.16
C TYR A 138 2.86 -10.39 0.97
N GLN A 139 3.21 -9.99 2.19
CA GLN A 139 2.41 -10.15 3.39
C GLN A 139 2.59 -8.95 4.33
N ILE A 140 1.60 -8.72 5.19
CA ILE A 140 1.80 -7.82 6.33
C ILE A 140 2.68 -8.56 7.35
N PRO A 141 3.80 -7.98 7.83
CA PRO A 141 4.65 -8.61 8.83
C PRO A 141 3.84 -9.05 10.06
N GLY A 142 4.08 -10.27 10.53
CA GLY A 142 3.37 -10.86 11.67
C GLY A 142 1.98 -11.43 11.37
N SER A 143 1.51 -11.35 10.12
CA SER A 143 0.28 -12.06 9.71
C SER A 143 0.48 -13.56 9.61
N VAL A 144 -0.62 -14.30 9.72
CA VAL A 144 -0.68 -15.76 9.54
C VAL A 144 -1.61 -16.06 8.38
N ASN A 145 -1.14 -16.87 7.42
CA ASN A 145 -1.95 -17.28 6.28
C ASN A 145 -2.77 -18.54 6.57
N ILE A 146 -4.08 -18.42 6.42
CA ILE A 146 -5.00 -19.56 6.33
C ILE A 146 -5.94 -19.26 5.16
N PRO A 147 -5.76 -19.92 4.00
CA PRO A 147 -6.59 -19.68 2.83
C PRO A 147 -8.08 -19.82 3.13
N LEU A 148 -8.90 -18.97 2.51
CA LEU A 148 -10.35 -18.97 2.73
C LEU A 148 -11.01 -20.36 2.56
N SER A 149 -10.51 -21.17 1.63
CA SER A 149 -10.99 -22.53 1.39
C SER A 149 -10.79 -23.47 2.59
N GLU A 150 -9.76 -23.22 3.41
CA GLU A 150 -9.41 -24.03 4.57
C GLU A 150 -10.17 -23.59 5.83
N LEU A 151 -10.69 -22.35 5.86
CA LEU A 151 -11.42 -21.79 7.00
C LEU A 151 -12.79 -22.43 7.26
N PHE A 152 -13.26 -23.33 6.41
CA PHE A 152 -14.49 -24.09 6.66
C PHE A 152 -14.24 -25.47 7.27
N ASP A 153 -12.97 -25.87 7.43
CA ASP A 153 -12.60 -27.06 8.17
C ASP A 153 -12.54 -26.76 9.68
N ALA A 154 -13.22 -27.61 10.46
CA ALA A 154 -13.34 -27.41 11.91
C ALA A 154 -12.01 -27.54 12.64
N LYS A 155 -11.06 -28.36 12.13
CA LYS A 155 -9.72 -28.47 12.70
C LYS A 155 -8.87 -27.24 12.43
N THR A 156 -9.02 -26.63 11.25
CA THR A 156 -8.30 -25.39 10.92
C THR A 156 -8.78 -24.23 11.80
N ILE A 157 -10.10 -24.03 11.91
CA ILE A 157 -10.69 -22.97 12.75
C ILE A 157 -10.23 -23.08 14.21
N SER A 158 -10.12 -24.29 14.76
CA SER A 158 -9.76 -24.47 16.17
C SER A 158 -8.32 -24.05 16.49
N SER A 159 -7.47 -23.85 15.47
CA SER A 159 -6.12 -23.32 15.64
C SER A 159 -6.07 -21.79 15.81
N ILE A 160 -7.16 -21.09 15.49
CA ILE A 160 -7.23 -19.62 15.55
C ILE A 160 -7.39 -19.17 17.01
N PRO A 161 -6.56 -18.21 17.49
CA PRO A 161 -6.64 -17.76 18.88
C PRO A 161 -7.99 -17.12 19.17
N LYS A 162 -8.55 -17.40 20.36
CA LYS A 162 -9.85 -16.84 20.80
C LYS A 162 -9.70 -15.69 21.79
N ASP A 163 -8.48 -15.46 22.27
CA ASP A 163 -8.10 -14.44 23.26
C ASP A 163 -7.62 -13.13 22.61
N LYS A 164 -7.54 -13.07 21.28
CA LYS A 164 -7.09 -11.91 20.51
C LYS A 164 -8.17 -11.39 19.58
N GLU A 165 -8.16 -10.08 19.31
CA GLU A 165 -8.98 -9.49 18.25
C GLU A 165 -8.45 -9.97 16.89
N ILE A 166 -9.29 -10.65 16.10
CA ILE A 166 -8.92 -11.16 14.78
C ILE A 166 -9.16 -10.09 13.72
N VAL A 167 -8.19 -9.87 12.83
CA VAL A 167 -8.32 -9.01 11.65
C VAL A 167 -8.09 -9.81 10.38
N THR A 168 -9.12 -10.00 9.57
CA THR A 168 -9.05 -10.72 8.29
C THR A 168 -8.54 -9.84 7.16
N ILE A 169 -7.66 -10.39 6.33
CA ILE A 169 -6.95 -9.66 5.26
C ILE A 169 -7.10 -10.41 3.93
N CYS A 170 -7.37 -9.65 2.87
CA CYS A 170 -7.21 -10.09 1.48
C CYS A 170 -6.89 -8.85 0.61
N PRO A 171 -6.81 -8.94 -0.75
CA PRO A 171 -6.39 -7.80 -1.56
C PRO A 171 -7.30 -6.56 -1.40
N HIS A 172 -8.62 -6.75 -1.39
CA HIS A 172 -9.62 -5.67 -1.35
C HIS A 172 -10.68 -5.80 -0.24
N GLY A 173 -10.53 -6.74 0.69
CA GLY A 173 -11.51 -7.02 1.76
C GLY A 173 -12.64 -8.01 1.42
N ASN A 174 -12.91 -8.31 0.14
CA ASN A 174 -14.04 -9.17 -0.25
C ASN A 174 -13.93 -10.64 0.22
N ARG A 175 -12.76 -11.28 0.10
CA ARG A 175 -12.54 -12.64 0.64
C ARG A 175 -12.49 -12.65 2.16
N ALA A 176 -11.87 -11.61 2.74
CA ALA A 176 -11.77 -11.42 4.18
C ALA A 176 -13.15 -11.31 4.85
N MET A 177 -14.14 -10.73 4.15
CA MET A 177 -15.53 -10.70 4.60
C MET A 177 -16.17 -12.09 4.73
N ILE A 178 -15.92 -12.98 3.76
CA ILE A 178 -16.42 -14.37 3.81
C ILE A 178 -15.70 -15.14 4.93
N ALA A 179 -14.41 -14.88 5.13
CA ALA A 179 -13.67 -15.43 6.25
C ALA A 179 -14.27 -14.98 7.60
N SER A 180 -14.57 -13.70 7.75
CA SER A 180 -15.22 -13.17 8.96
C SER A 180 -16.56 -13.87 9.26
N PHE A 181 -17.29 -14.30 8.23
CA PHE A 181 -18.47 -15.15 8.42
C PHE A 181 -18.13 -16.57 8.88
N ALA A 182 -17.13 -17.22 8.28
CA ALA A 182 -16.68 -18.55 8.70
C ALA A 182 -16.25 -18.55 10.18
N LEU A 183 -15.53 -17.50 10.60
CA LEU A 183 -15.13 -17.27 11.98
C LEU A 183 -16.34 -17.06 12.91
N ALA A 184 -17.29 -16.22 12.52
CA ALA A 184 -18.50 -15.98 13.30
C ALA A 184 -19.32 -17.26 13.53
N ARG A 185 -19.41 -18.15 12.53
CA ARG A 185 -20.06 -19.47 12.68
C ARG A 185 -19.38 -20.36 13.72
N ALA A 186 -18.09 -20.16 13.96
CA ALA A 186 -17.33 -20.84 14.99
C ALA A 186 -17.31 -20.11 16.34
N GLY A 187 -18.09 -19.02 16.47
CA GLY A 187 -18.12 -18.18 17.66
C GLY A 187 -16.87 -17.32 17.84
N ILE A 188 -16.15 -17.01 16.76
CA ILE A 188 -14.97 -16.15 16.76
C ILE A 188 -15.35 -14.81 16.12
N GLU A 189 -15.27 -13.74 16.91
CA GLU A 189 -15.46 -12.38 16.41
C GLU A 189 -14.22 -11.91 15.65
N SER A 190 -14.44 -11.17 14.56
CA SER A 190 -13.36 -10.66 13.72
C SER A 190 -13.74 -9.35 13.04
N LYS A 191 -12.73 -8.52 12.78
CA LYS A 191 -12.82 -7.37 11.90
C LYS A 191 -12.15 -7.68 10.56
N THR A 192 -12.51 -6.96 9.53
CA THR A 192 -11.94 -7.01 8.18
C THR A 192 -11.12 -5.75 7.96
N LEU A 193 -9.91 -5.88 7.40
CA LEU A 193 -9.13 -4.70 7.00
C LEU A 193 -9.83 -3.97 5.85
N ALA A 194 -10.26 -2.74 6.11
CA ALA A 194 -10.95 -1.91 5.13
C ALA A 194 -10.03 -1.65 3.91
N GLY A 195 -10.55 -1.95 2.71
CA GLY A 195 -9.77 -1.86 1.47
C GLY A 195 -8.68 -2.93 1.30
N GLY A 196 -8.54 -3.87 2.25
CA GLY A 196 -7.55 -4.94 2.19
C GLY A 196 -6.10 -4.45 2.10
N LEU A 197 -5.26 -5.22 1.42
CA LEU A 197 -3.86 -4.86 1.16
C LEU A 197 -3.73 -3.62 0.26
N SER A 198 -4.70 -3.39 -0.63
CA SER A 198 -4.77 -2.19 -1.46
C SER A 198 -4.83 -0.93 -0.57
N GLY A 199 -5.74 -0.91 0.42
CA GLY A 199 -5.83 0.17 1.40
C GLY A 199 -4.63 0.24 2.35
N TRP A 200 -4.13 -0.90 2.82
CA TRP A 200 -2.93 -0.99 3.66
C TRP A 200 -1.71 -0.34 3.03
N ASN A 201 -1.51 -0.58 1.74
CA ASN A 201 -0.37 -0.04 1.01
C ASN A 201 -0.43 1.48 0.91
N GLN A 202 -1.56 2.13 1.14
CA GLN A 202 -1.70 3.59 1.07
C GLN A 202 -1.52 4.32 2.41
N VAL A 203 -1.22 3.59 3.49
CA VAL A 203 -0.98 4.22 4.80
C VAL A 203 0.36 4.95 4.82
N LEU A 204 0.29 6.24 5.09
CA LEU A 204 1.44 7.13 5.22
C LEU A 204 1.61 7.57 6.68
N LYS A 205 2.70 7.12 7.32
CA LYS A 205 3.05 7.47 8.71
C LYS A 205 4.15 8.55 8.72
N PRO A 206 3.86 9.80 9.16
CA PRO A 206 4.89 10.82 9.33
C PRO A 206 5.67 10.62 10.63
N VAL A 207 7.00 10.75 10.57
CA VAL A 207 7.92 10.67 11.70
C VAL A 207 8.88 11.86 11.65
N THR A 208 8.87 12.73 12.66
CA THR A 208 9.80 13.87 12.75
C THR A 208 11.13 13.39 13.33
N ILE A 209 12.18 13.46 12.52
CA ILE A 209 13.52 12.95 12.85
C ILE A 209 14.42 14.08 13.35
N VAL A 210 14.40 15.20 12.63
CA VAL A 210 15.20 16.39 12.93
C VAL A 210 14.24 17.54 13.17
N LYS A 211 14.50 18.36 14.19
CA LYS A 211 13.70 19.55 14.51
C LYS A 211 14.44 20.85 14.17
N GLU A 212 15.77 20.85 14.29
CA GLU A 212 16.64 22.01 14.10
C GLU A 212 17.97 21.58 13.46
N PRO A 213 18.65 22.42 12.67
CA PRO A 213 18.25 23.78 12.25
C PRO A 213 17.21 23.81 11.12
N VAL A 214 16.83 22.63 10.64
CA VAL A 214 15.73 22.38 9.71
C VAL A 214 14.89 21.26 10.30
N GLN A 215 13.60 21.25 10.01
CA GLN A 215 12.75 20.12 10.38
C GLN A 215 12.77 19.09 9.25
N ILE A 216 13.07 17.83 9.59
CA ILE A 216 12.99 16.70 8.65
C ILE A 216 11.91 15.75 9.14
N ILE A 217 10.86 15.59 8.34
CA ILE A 217 9.80 14.62 8.55
C ILE A 217 9.93 13.54 7.50
N GLN A 218 10.14 12.30 7.91
CA GLN A 218 10.05 11.16 7.01
C GLN A 218 8.61 10.64 6.98
N VAL A 219 8.05 10.53 5.78
CA VAL A 219 6.70 10.00 5.53
C VAL A 219 6.87 8.58 5.01
N GLN A 220 6.44 7.60 5.80
CA GLN A 220 6.66 6.17 5.55
C GLN A 220 5.42 5.52 4.96
N LYS A 221 5.54 4.88 3.80
CA LYS A 221 4.51 4.02 3.22
C LYS A 221 4.58 2.63 3.85
N VAL A 222 3.81 2.44 4.91
CA VAL A 222 3.95 1.28 5.82
C VAL A 222 3.83 -0.05 5.08
N GLY A 223 2.93 -0.14 4.09
CA GLY A 223 2.75 -1.37 3.30
C GLY A 223 3.73 -1.56 2.14
N LYS A 224 4.69 -0.66 1.92
CA LYS A 224 5.57 -0.77 0.74
C LYS A 224 7.04 -0.44 1.00
N GLY A 225 7.39 -0.01 2.20
CA GLY A 225 8.76 0.38 2.52
C GLY A 225 9.27 1.58 1.73
N CYS A 226 8.39 2.33 1.06
CA CYS A 226 8.72 3.60 0.41
C CYS A 226 8.78 4.72 1.45
N LEU A 227 9.70 5.65 1.23
CA LEU A 227 10.00 6.76 2.13
C LEU A 227 9.98 8.04 1.31
N SER A 228 9.23 9.02 1.79
CA SER A 228 9.30 10.40 1.33
C SER A 228 9.83 11.27 2.46
N HIS A 229 10.33 12.47 2.15
CA HIS A 229 10.81 13.39 3.17
C HIS A 229 10.26 14.79 2.93
N ILE A 230 9.82 15.41 4.01
CA ILE A 230 9.51 16.83 4.06
C ILE A 230 10.68 17.50 4.78
N VAL A 231 11.30 18.46 4.13
CA VAL A 231 12.37 19.29 4.70
C VAL A 231 11.85 20.71 4.82
N GLU A 232 11.67 21.17 6.05
CA GLU A 232 11.12 22.49 6.36
C GLU A 232 12.18 23.40 6.98
N SER A 233 12.13 24.66 6.58
CA SER A 233 12.93 25.73 7.17
C SER A 233 12.11 27.02 7.17
N ASN A 234 11.91 27.62 8.34
CA ASN A 234 11.31 28.94 8.49
C ASN A 234 9.92 29.09 7.81
N GLY A 235 9.06 28.11 7.99
CA GLY A 235 7.69 28.05 7.45
C GLY A 235 7.60 27.59 5.99
N GLU A 236 8.72 27.32 5.32
CA GLU A 236 8.77 26.87 3.93
C GLU A 236 9.34 25.45 3.83
N ALA A 237 8.68 24.59 3.06
CA ALA A 237 9.06 23.19 2.92
C ALA A 237 9.29 22.74 1.47
N ILE A 238 10.25 21.83 1.32
CA ILE A 238 10.44 20.99 0.14
C ILE A 238 9.96 19.58 0.47
N VAL A 239 9.21 18.96 -0.44
CA VAL A 239 8.86 17.54 -0.37
C VAL A 239 9.66 16.76 -1.39
N ILE A 240 10.35 15.71 -0.96
CA ILE A 240 11.21 14.84 -1.76
C ILE A 240 10.53 13.47 -1.89
N ASP A 241 10.38 12.98 -3.12
CA ASP A 241 9.74 11.71 -3.48
C ASP A 241 8.34 11.51 -2.87
N PRO A 242 7.39 12.45 -3.03
CA PRO A 242 6.06 12.34 -2.45
C PRO A 242 5.30 11.11 -2.97
N LEU A 243 4.66 10.41 -2.04
CA LEU A 243 3.92 9.18 -2.25
C LEU A 243 2.42 9.46 -2.39
N TYR A 244 1.69 8.67 -3.18
CA TYR A 244 0.23 8.70 -3.14
C TYR A 244 -0.29 8.15 -1.79
N PRO A 245 -1.36 8.74 -1.19
CA PRO A 245 -2.09 9.94 -1.62
C PRO A 245 -1.42 11.27 -1.21
N PHE A 246 -1.46 12.29 -2.08
CA PHE A 246 -0.79 13.57 -1.84
C PHE A 246 -1.46 14.41 -0.74
N GLU A 247 -2.75 14.20 -0.50
CA GLU A 247 -3.54 14.94 0.48
C GLU A 247 -2.93 14.84 1.88
N LYS A 248 -2.28 13.71 2.21
CA LYS A 248 -1.58 13.53 3.49
C LYS A 248 -0.48 14.57 3.72
N TYR A 249 0.25 14.97 2.68
CA TYR A 249 1.31 15.98 2.79
C TYR A 249 0.73 17.36 3.09
N ILE A 250 -0.41 17.69 2.48
CA ILE A 250 -1.15 18.92 2.76
C ILE A 250 -1.62 18.94 4.21
N ASP A 251 -2.13 17.82 4.72
CA ASP A 251 -2.57 17.71 6.12
C ASP A 251 -1.40 17.83 7.10
N ILE A 252 -0.26 17.19 6.82
CA ILE A 252 0.96 17.34 7.63
C ILE A 252 1.42 18.80 7.64
N ALA A 253 1.44 19.47 6.50
CA ALA A 253 1.85 20.87 6.40
C ALA A 253 0.94 21.81 7.22
N LYS A 254 -0.38 21.59 7.16
CA LYS A 254 -1.36 22.32 7.97
C LYS A 254 -1.17 22.07 9.46
N GLU A 255 -1.01 20.82 9.87
CA GLU A 255 -0.82 20.44 11.28
C GLU A 255 0.46 21.06 11.87
N LYS A 256 1.54 21.06 11.08
CA LYS A 256 2.86 21.52 11.51
C LYS A 256 3.10 23.02 11.29
N GLY A 257 2.22 23.69 10.55
CA GLY A 257 2.27 25.15 10.35
C GLY A 257 3.29 25.64 9.34
N PHE A 258 3.55 24.88 8.26
CA PHE A 258 4.43 25.29 7.15
C PHE A 258 3.74 25.20 5.79
N GLN A 259 4.34 25.79 4.76
CA GLN A 259 3.87 25.74 3.39
C GLN A 259 4.79 24.89 2.52
N ILE A 260 4.21 23.95 1.78
CA ILE A 260 4.94 23.22 0.74
C ILE A 260 5.09 24.15 -0.45
N ILE A 261 6.32 24.59 -0.74
CA ILE A 261 6.61 25.53 -1.82
C ILE A 261 7.36 24.89 -2.99
N LYS A 262 7.95 23.71 -2.77
CA LYS A 262 8.64 22.93 -3.79
C LYS A 262 8.41 21.43 -3.59
N VAL A 263 8.37 20.72 -4.71
CA VAL A 263 8.20 19.27 -4.74
C VAL A 263 9.20 18.71 -5.74
N ILE A 264 9.90 17.64 -5.37
CA ILE A 264 11.03 17.10 -6.13
C ILE A 264 10.97 15.57 -6.12
N ASP A 265 11.25 14.93 -7.25
CA ASP A 265 11.59 13.50 -7.30
C ASP A 265 13.09 13.31 -7.52
N THR A 266 13.68 12.37 -6.80
CA THR A 266 15.09 11.95 -6.96
C THR A 266 15.32 11.27 -8.30
N HIS A 267 14.34 10.50 -8.79
CA HIS A 267 14.42 9.75 -10.04
C HIS A 267 13.02 9.34 -10.54
N GLN A 268 12.96 8.76 -11.74
CA GLN A 268 11.74 8.11 -12.24
C GLN A 268 11.47 6.78 -11.52
N HIS A 269 10.65 6.85 -10.46
CA HIS A 269 10.19 5.70 -9.68
C HIS A 269 9.53 4.64 -10.56
N ALA A 270 9.82 3.37 -10.26
CA ALA A 270 9.33 2.21 -11.01
C ALA A 270 8.44 1.28 -10.19
N ASP A 271 8.34 1.51 -8.88
CA ASP A 271 7.63 0.69 -7.93
C ASP A 271 6.34 1.37 -7.44
N HIS A 272 6.27 2.71 -7.45
CA HIS A 272 5.09 3.48 -7.03
C HIS A 272 4.80 4.67 -7.96
N ILE A 273 3.57 5.17 -7.90
CA ILE A 273 3.14 6.38 -8.60
C ILE A 273 3.60 7.59 -7.79
N SER A 274 4.45 8.41 -8.40
CA SER A 274 4.87 9.67 -7.79
C SER A 274 3.68 10.60 -7.66
N ALA A 275 3.48 11.12 -6.45
CA ALA A 275 2.49 12.13 -6.18
C ALA A 275 3.00 13.55 -6.47
N ALA A 276 4.20 13.71 -7.05
CA ALA A 276 4.89 14.98 -7.15
C ALA A 276 4.12 16.01 -7.98
N LYS A 277 3.63 15.60 -9.14
CA LYS A 277 2.83 16.46 -10.04
C LYS A 277 1.55 16.93 -9.37
N ASP A 278 0.82 16.01 -8.75
CA ASP A 278 -0.45 16.31 -8.09
C ASP A 278 -0.25 17.18 -6.84
N LEU A 279 0.76 16.86 -6.02
CA LEU A 279 1.09 17.64 -4.84
C LEU A 279 1.54 19.05 -5.22
N ALA A 280 2.40 19.19 -6.23
CA ALA A 280 2.86 20.49 -6.71
C ALA A 280 1.68 21.36 -7.17
N LYS A 281 0.78 20.78 -7.96
CA LYS A 281 -0.44 21.46 -8.41
C LYS A 281 -1.36 21.85 -7.24
N ALA A 282 -1.61 20.93 -6.30
CA ALA A 282 -2.51 21.16 -5.19
C ALA A 282 -1.98 22.20 -4.18
N SER A 283 -0.65 22.30 -4.04
CA SER A 283 0.01 23.26 -3.14
C SER A 283 0.45 24.55 -3.83
N SER A 284 0.26 24.69 -5.15
CA SER A 284 0.87 25.74 -5.97
C SER A 284 2.42 25.79 -5.88
N ALA A 285 3.03 24.67 -5.50
CA ALA A 285 4.48 24.53 -5.39
C ALA A 285 5.14 24.36 -6.77
N LYS A 286 6.43 24.66 -6.83
CA LYS A 286 7.26 24.39 -8.01
C LYS A 286 7.66 22.92 -8.03
N LEU A 287 7.39 22.24 -9.15
CA LEU A 287 7.85 20.88 -9.42
C LEU A 287 9.27 20.91 -10.00
N TYR A 288 10.19 20.13 -9.42
CA TYR A 288 11.55 19.94 -9.91
C TYR A 288 11.81 18.48 -10.25
N LEU A 289 12.43 18.24 -11.40
CA LEU A 289 12.71 16.89 -11.90
C LEU A 289 14.09 16.83 -12.55
N SER A 290 14.65 15.64 -12.66
CA SER A 290 15.96 15.45 -13.27
C SER A 290 15.96 15.79 -14.76
N LYS A 291 16.91 16.63 -15.19
CA LYS A 291 17.10 16.94 -16.63
C LYS A 291 17.67 15.77 -17.44
N TYR A 292 18.12 14.72 -16.75
CA TYR A 292 18.72 13.52 -17.34
C TYR A 292 17.68 12.42 -17.59
N GLU A 293 16.41 12.70 -17.32
CA GLU A 293 15.27 11.81 -17.51
C GLU A 293 14.19 12.47 -18.37
N GLY A 294 13.41 11.67 -19.11
CA GLY A 294 12.42 12.17 -20.07
C GLY A 294 11.02 12.22 -19.49
N TYR A 295 10.36 13.38 -19.54
CA TYR A 295 8.99 13.61 -19.07
C TYR A 295 8.18 14.33 -20.15
N VAL A 296 6.87 14.06 -20.24
CA VAL A 296 5.97 14.68 -21.23
C VAL A 296 5.11 15.80 -20.66
N PHE A 297 5.55 16.39 -19.54
CA PHE A 297 4.89 17.52 -18.88
C PHE A 297 5.92 18.52 -18.36
N ASP A 298 5.48 19.76 -18.14
CA ASP A 298 6.36 20.85 -17.71
C ASP A 298 6.82 20.69 -16.24
N ALA A 299 8.10 20.92 -16.02
CA ALA A 299 8.73 20.98 -14.70
C ALA A 299 9.98 21.87 -14.75
N ASN A 300 10.52 22.19 -13.56
CA ASN A 300 11.83 22.84 -13.46
C ASN A 300 12.91 21.76 -13.53
N PHE A 301 13.57 21.63 -14.67
CA PHE A 301 14.60 20.61 -14.86
C PHE A 301 15.93 21.00 -14.21
N ILE A 302 16.44 20.11 -13.36
CA ILE A 302 17.64 20.32 -12.54
C ILE A 302 18.69 19.23 -12.78
N GLY A 303 19.95 19.54 -12.49
CA GLY A 303 21.05 18.59 -12.59
C GLY A 303 22.18 18.87 -11.61
N ASP A 304 23.35 18.31 -11.91
CA ASP A 304 24.51 18.38 -11.01
C ASP A 304 24.90 19.83 -10.65
N ALA A 305 25.26 20.04 -9.39
CA ALA A 305 25.69 21.30 -8.80
C ALA A 305 24.65 22.44 -8.75
N ASP A 306 23.44 22.23 -9.28
CA ASP A 306 22.33 23.17 -9.10
C ASP A 306 21.99 23.33 -7.60
N GLN A 307 21.41 24.49 -7.27
CA GLN A 307 21.01 24.83 -5.90
C GLN A 307 19.58 25.38 -5.87
N ILE A 308 18.84 24.99 -4.83
CA ILE A 308 17.45 25.39 -4.62
C ILE A 308 17.34 26.04 -3.23
N GLN A 309 17.09 27.35 -3.21
CA GLN A 309 16.85 28.10 -1.98
C GLN A 309 15.44 27.85 -1.44
N PHE A 310 15.29 27.63 -0.14
CA PHE A 310 14.00 27.58 0.56
C PHE A 310 14.18 27.95 2.03
N GLY A 311 13.23 28.70 2.60
CA GLY A 311 13.35 29.20 3.96
C GLY A 311 14.67 29.94 4.16
N LYS A 312 15.45 29.49 5.15
CA LYS A 312 16.79 30.04 5.47
C LYS A 312 17.94 29.12 5.04
N THR A 313 17.69 28.12 4.20
CA THR A 313 18.68 27.12 3.80
C THR A 313 18.69 26.88 2.29
N VAL A 314 19.64 26.08 1.84
CA VAL A 314 19.83 25.71 0.44
C VAL A 314 19.90 24.20 0.32
N LEU A 315 19.23 23.67 -0.69
CA LEU A 315 19.34 22.29 -1.12
C LEU A 315 20.29 22.24 -2.33
N ARG A 316 21.42 21.56 -2.17
CA ARG A 316 22.44 21.35 -3.21
C ARG A 316 22.20 20.01 -3.89
N ILE A 317 22.33 19.98 -5.21
CA ILE A 317 22.03 18.80 -6.01
C ILE A 317 23.33 18.11 -6.42
N ILE A 318 23.35 16.77 -6.35
CA ILE A 318 24.41 15.92 -6.87
C ILE A 318 23.78 14.96 -7.88
N HIS A 319 24.33 14.90 -9.09
CA HIS A 319 23.95 13.85 -10.04
C HIS A 319 24.55 12.53 -9.60
N THR A 320 23.71 11.53 -9.37
CA THR A 320 24.09 10.24 -8.79
C THR A 320 23.53 9.10 -9.64
N PRO A 321 24.01 8.94 -10.89
CA PRO A 321 23.54 7.86 -11.76
C PRO A 321 23.91 6.50 -11.17
N GLY A 322 23.09 5.50 -11.45
CA GLY A 322 23.33 4.12 -11.03
C GLY A 322 22.04 3.30 -11.02
N HIS A 323 21.09 3.68 -10.17
CA HIS A 323 19.76 3.08 -10.19
C HIS A 323 18.99 3.45 -11.45
N THR A 324 18.99 4.74 -11.77
CA THR A 324 18.59 5.28 -13.06
C THR A 324 19.68 6.20 -13.60
N PRO A 325 19.74 6.48 -14.92
CA PRO A 325 20.73 7.41 -15.46
C PRO A 325 20.49 8.85 -14.98
N GLY A 326 19.26 9.18 -14.57
CA GLY A 326 18.91 10.52 -14.09
C GLY A 326 18.77 10.67 -12.59
N SER A 327 19.14 9.65 -11.81
CA SER A 327 19.07 9.71 -10.35
C SER A 327 19.85 10.90 -9.79
N LEU A 328 19.23 11.65 -8.89
CA LEU A 328 19.79 12.80 -8.18
C LEU A 328 19.77 12.54 -6.67
N SER A 329 20.78 13.05 -5.97
CA SER A 329 20.83 13.13 -4.51
C SER A 329 20.81 14.58 -4.06
N TYR A 330 20.20 14.86 -2.91
CA TYR A 330 19.98 16.21 -2.41
C TYR A 330 20.64 16.41 -1.06
N VAL A 331 21.48 17.44 -0.93
CA VAL A 331 22.22 17.75 0.29
C VAL A 331 21.69 19.03 0.92
N VAL A 332 21.40 18.99 2.21
CA VAL A 332 20.96 20.15 3.01
C VAL A 332 21.95 20.38 4.16
N ASN A 333 22.42 21.62 4.27
CA ASN A 333 23.37 22.08 5.31
C ASN A 333 24.66 21.23 5.44
N GLU A 334 25.07 20.49 4.40
CA GLU A 334 26.16 19.50 4.41
C GLU A 334 26.04 18.41 5.51
N LYS A 335 24.86 18.33 6.14
CA LYS A 335 24.57 17.43 7.28
C LYS A 335 23.57 16.35 6.94
N TYR A 336 22.75 16.56 5.92
CA TYR A 336 21.68 15.65 5.53
C TYR A 336 21.79 15.40 4.03
N VAL A 337 21.78 14.13 3.61
CA VAL A 337 21.72 13.75 2.21
C VAL A 337 20.53 12.83 1.97
N PHE A 338 19.70 13.17 0.98
CA PHE A 338 18.62 12.35 0.49
C PHE A 338 19.11 11.62 -0.76
N THR A 339 19.23 10.31 -0.69
CA THR A 339 20.01 9.50 -1.64
C THR A 339 19.17 8.80 -2.70
N GLY A 340 17.84 8.96 -2.68
CA GLY A 340 16.96 8.23 -3.57
C GLY A 340 17.16 6.73 -3.42
N ASP A 341 17.22 6.06 -4.58
CA ASP A 341 17.49 4.63 -4.68
C ASP A 341 18.95 4.31 -4.99
N ILE A 342 19.89 5.12 -4.49
CA ILE A 342 21.34 4.88 -4.70
C ILE A 342 21.98 4.19 -3.51
N LEU A 343 21.77 4.75 -2.31
CA LEU A 343 22.35 4.26 -1.06
C LEU A 343 21.25 4.12 -0.01
N PHE A 344 21.06 2.90 0.48
CA PHE A 344 20.10 2.54 1.52
C PHE A 344 20.76 2.41 2.90
N VAL A 345 19.97 2.15 3.94
CA VAL A 345 20.47 1.98 5.32
C VAL A 345 21.42 0.79 5.41
N GLU A 346 21.03 -0.34 4.84
CA GLU A 346 21.78 -1.61 4.92
C GLU A 346 22.21 -2.15 3.54
N SER A 347 21.92 -1.41 2.46
CA SER A 347 22.22 -1.88 1.09
C SER A 347 22.38 -0.72 0.09
N ILE A 348 22.34 -1.04 -1.20
CA ILE A 348 22.47 -0.15 -2.35
C ILE A 348 21.32 -0.36 -3.34
N GLY A 349 21.13 0.62 -4.20
CA GLY A 349 20.23 0.56 -5.35
C GLY A 349 20.53 -0.57 -6.31
N ARG A 350 19.48 -1.16 -6.91
CA ARG A 350 19.65 -2.09 -8.03
C ARG A 350 19.76 -1.35 -9.38
N PRO A 351 20.74 -1.64 -10.25
CA PRO A 351 20.88 -0.99 -11.56
C PRO A 351 20.13 -1.70 -12.71
N ASP A 352 19.51 -2.86 -12.44
CA ASP A 352 19.01 -3.81 -13.45
C ASP A 352 17.54 -3.62 -13.86
N LEU A 353 16.88 -2.56 -13.38
CA LEU A 353 15.52 -2.18 -13.82
C LEU A 353 15.50 -1.63 -15.26
N ARG A 354 16.67 -1.51 -15.90
CA ARG A 354 16.87 -0.94 -17.23
C ARG A 354 17.78 -1.86 -18.06
N ASP A 355 17.75 -1.73 -19.39
CA ASP A 355 18.39 -2.69 -20.31
C ASP A 355 19.93 -2.58 -20.39
N LYS A 356 20.56 -1.72 -19.57
CA LYS A 356 22.00 -1.41 -19.56
C LYS A 356 22.67 -1.68 -18.21
N VAL A 357 22.47 -2.88 -17.68
CA VAL A 357 22.85 -3.24 -16.30
C VAL A 357 24.33 -2.98 -16.00
N GLU A 358 25.26 -3.38 -16.87
CA GLU A 358 26.71 -3.21 -16.62
C GLU A 358 27.12 -1.73 -16.55
N GLU A 359 26.66 -0.91 -17.50
CA GLU A 359 26.94 0.54 -17.55
C GLU A 359 26.43 1.23 -16.27
N PHE A 360 25.21 0.90 -15.86
CA PHE A 360 24.57 1.48 -14.68
C PHE A 360 25.21 0.98 -13.38
N THR A 361 25.76 -0.24 -13.38
CA THR A 361 26.53 -0.75 -12.25
C THR A 361 27.87 -0.02 -12.10
N ASP A 362 28.54 0.29 -13.22
CA ASP A 362 29.77 1.10 -13.22
C ASP A 362 29.49 2.50 -12.66
N ASP A 363 28.43 3.14 -13.14
CA ASP A 363 27.96 4.44 -12.66
C ASP A 363 27.62 4.42 -11.17
N LEU A 364 26.89 3.39 -10.71
CA LEU A 364 26.54 3.21 -9.31
C LEU A 364 27.78 3.15 -8.42
N TYR A 365 28.78 2.33 -8.78
CA TYR A 365 30.03 2.24 -8.04
C TYR A 365 30.74 3.61 -7.98
N ASN A 366 30.85 4.29 -9.13
CA ASN A 366 31.50 5.60 -9.18
C ASN A 366 30.74 6.64 -8.34
N THR A 367 29.41 6.64 -8.40
CA THR A 367 28.55 7.50 -7.60
C THR A 367 28.76 7.28 -6.11
N LEU A 368 28.76 6.02 -5.66
CA LEU A 368 28.96 5.67 -4.25
C LEU A 368 30.35 6.12 -3.78
N HIS A 369 31.41 5.64 -4.42
CA HIS A 369 32.79 5.84 -3.95
C HIS A 369 33.34 7.25 -4.22
N ASN A 370 32.99 7.86 -5.35
CA ASN A 370 33.59 9.13 -5.77
C ASN A 370 32.75 10.35 -5.42
N LYS A 371 31.47 10.19 -5.05
CA LYS A 371 30.57 11.30 -4.69
C LYS A 371 30.02 11.15 -3.27
N LEU A 372 29.15 10.16 -3.02
CA LEU A 372 28.41 10.06 -1.76
C LEU A 372 29.32 9.78 -0.56
N LEU A 373 30.22 8.80 -0.65
CA LEU A 373 31.13 8.45 0.45
C LEU A 373 32.22 9.50 0.74
N LYS A 374 32.32 10.54 -0.09
CA LYS A 374 33.20 11.70 0.15
C LYS A 374 32.53 12.80 0.98
N LEU A 375 31.22 12.71 1.23
CA LEU A 375 30.54 13.59 2.18
C LEU A 375 31.11 13.41 3.60
N PRO A 376 30.95 14.41 4.49
CA PRO A 376 31.38 14.30 5.88
C PRO A 376 30.87 13.02 6.56
N HIS A 377 31.69 12.45 7.44
CA HIS A 377 31.39 11.15 8.09
C HIS A 377 30.07 11.16 8.88
N ASN A 378 29.73 12.29 9.49
CA ASN A 378 28.52 12.49 10.29
C ASN A 378 27.30 12.95 9.47
N THR A 379 27.41 13.06 8.14
CA THR A 379 26.25 13.37 7.29
C THR A 379 25.23 12.22 7.40
N MET A 380 23.99 12.56 7.78
CA MET A 380 22.88 11.62 7.83
C MET A 380 22.39 11.28 6.42
N VAL A 381 22.13 10.00 6.18
CA VAL A 381 21.71 9.45 4.90
C VAL A 381 20.23 9.06 4.99
N PHE A 382 19.42 9.63 4.11
CA PHE A 382 17.99 9.41 4.01
C PHE A 382 17.63 8.78 2.66
N PRO A 383 17.39 7.47 2.61
CA PRO A 383 16.96 6.81 1.38
C PRO A 383 15.47 6.97 1.11
N THR A 384 15.06 6.67 -0.12
CA THR A 384 13.64 6.63 -0.55
C THR A 384 13.00 5.25 -0.37
N HIS A 385 13.79 4.23 -0.05
CA HIS A 385 13.30 2.88 0.25
C HIS A 385 14.02 2.23 1.44
N HIS A 386 13.34 1.28 2.07
CA HIS A 386 13.95 0.32 2.99
C HIS A 386 13.42 -1.09 2.72
N SER A 387 14.23 -2.11 3.01
CA SER A 387 13.79 -3.51 2.97
C SER A 387 13.04 -3.88 4.27
N GLN A 388 12.39 -5.04 4.27
CA GLN A 388 11.58 -5.51 5.41
C GLN A 388 12.43 -5.82 6.66
N ASP A 389 13.69 -6.22 6.47
CA ASP A 389 14.56 -6.64 7.57
C ASP A 389 15.24 -5.47 8.29
N VAL A 390 15.28 -4.30 7.65
CA VAL A 390 15.84 -3.09 8.25
C VAL A 390 14.95 -2.65 9.40
N LYS A 391 15.54 -2.51 10.58
CA LYS A 391 14.83 -1.95 11.74
C LYS A 391 14.95 -0.42 11.76
N PRO A 392 13.87 0.31 12.04
CA PRO A 392 13.95 1.75 12.21
C PRO A 392 14.75 2.12 13.48
N ILE A 393 15.48 3.23 13.40
CA ILE A 393 16.15 3.92 14.50
C ILE A 393 15.25 5.08 14.91
N ASP A 394 14.80 5.12 16.17
CA ASP A 394 13.86 6.14 16.67
C ASP A 394 12.62 6.29 15.77
N GLU A 395 12.04 5.15 15.38
CA GLU A 395 10.90 5.04 14.45
C GLU A 395 11.16 5.49 13.01
N ALA A 396 12.40 5.82 12.63
CA ALA A 396 12.76 6.27 11.29
C ALA A 396 13.86 5.43 10.62
N TYR A 397 13.92 5.48 9.30
CA TYR A 397 14.91 4.78 8.50
C TYR A 397 15.96 5.77 7.98
N TYR A 398 17.14 5.75 8.57
CA TYR A 398 18.27 6.56 8.14
C TYR A 398 19.58 5.90 8.58
N SER A 399 20.68 6.37 8.03
CA SER A 399 22.04 5.97 8.41
C SER A 399 22.93 7.19 8.46
N THR A 400 24.24 6.99 8.53
CA THR A 400 25.26 8.03 8.38
C THR A 400 26.29 7.58 7.37
N ILE A 401 27.02 8.51 6.75
CA ILE A 401 28.11 8.16 5.82
C ILE A 401 29.14 7.25 6.49
N GLU A 402 29.45 7.47 7.78
CA GLU A 402 30.32 6.58 8.53
C GLU A 402 29.80 5.15 8.62
N GLN A 403 28.50 4.96 8.89
CA GLN A 403 27.87 3.65 8.93
C GLN A 403 27.79 3.02 7.54
N SER A 404 27.40 3.79 6.52
CA SER A 404 27.33 3.32 5.14
C SER A 404 28.66 2.79 4.62
N LYS A 405 29.80 3.39 5.01
CA LYS A 405 31.15 2.88 4.65
C LYS A 405 31.44 1.47 5.15
N LYS A 406 30.68 0.96 6.14
CA LYS A 406 30.84 -0.38 6.70
C LYS A 406 29.98 -1.42 5.99
N LEU A 407 29.18 -1.02 5.00
CA LEU A 407 28.37 -1.96 4.22
C LEU A 407 29.27 -2.89 3.40
N PRO A 408 29.02 -4.20 3.37
CA PRO A 408 29.84 -5.16 2.61
C PRO A 408 29.99 -4.79 1.13
N TRP A 409 28.92 -4.26 0.52
CA TRP A 409 28.92 -3.78 -0.87
C TRP A 409 29.90 -2.63 -1.14
N LEU A 410 30.27 -1.84 -0.12
CA LEU A 410 31.15 -0.68 -0.26
C LEU A 410 32.61 -1.00 0.13
N ASP A 411 32.91 -2.24 0.53
CA ASP A 411 34.25 -2.70 0.89
C ASP A 411 34.86 -3.66 -0.16
N ILE A 412 34.21 -3.82 -1.31
CA ILE A 412 34.68 -4.69 -2.39
C ILE A 412 35.26 -3.90 -3.58
N PRO A 413 36.29 -4.41 -4.28
CA PRO A 413 36.83 -3.76 -5.47
C PRO A 413 35.80 -3.67 -6.60
N LYS A 414 35.87 -2.59 -7.39
CA LYS A 414 34.96 -2.30 -8.52
C LYS A 414 34.63 -3.49 -9.42
N GLN A 415 35.64 -4.28 -9.81
CA GLN A 415 35.43 -5.43 -10.69
C GLN A 415 34.61 -6.54 -10.01
N GLU A 416 34.83 -6.77 -8.72
CA GLU A 416 34.04 -7.74 -7.95
C GLU A 416 32.62 -7.21 -7.70
N PHE A 417 32.47 -5.91 -7.42
CA PHE A 417 31.19 -5.25 -7.31
C PHE A 417 30.33 -5.43 -8.56
N ILE A 418 30.87 -5.09 -9.73
CA ILE A 418 30.15 -5.21 -11.00
C ILE A 418 29.72 -6.66 -11.23
N LYS A 419 30.64 -7.61 -11.05
CA LYS A 419 30.34 -9.03 -11.22
C LYS A 419 29.20 -9.51 -10.31
N LYS A 420 29.24 -9.15 -9.02
CA LYS A 420 28.21 -9.56 -8.06
C LYS A 420 26.87 -8.92 -8.36
N VAL A 421 26.82 -7.61 -8.59
CA VAL A 421 25.58 -6.89 -8.89
C VAL A 421 24.93 -7.38 -10.19
N VAL A 422 25.70 -7.59 -11.25
CA VAL A 422 25.18 -8.11 -12.53
C VAL A 422 24.68 -9.55 -12.40
N SER A 423 25.24 -10.34 -11.47
CA SER A 423 24.80 -11.73 -11.25
C SER A 423 23.47 -11.85 -10.48
N ILE A 424 22.98 -10.76 -9.88
CA ILE A 424 21.76 -10.77 -9.09
C ILE A 424 20.54 -10.77 -10.01
N THR A 425 19.77 -11.86 -9.95
CA THR A 425 18.53 -12.02 -10.71
C THR A 425 17.33 -11.78 -9.79
N LEU A 426 17.09 -10.52 -9.42
CA LEU A 426 15.88 -10.15 -8.67
C LEU A 426 14.69 -9.98 -9.62
N PRO A 427 13.51 -10.51 -9.29
CA PRO A 427 12.33 -10.22 -10.09
C PRO A 427 12.06 -8.70 -10.08
N ARG A 428 11.60 -8.17 -11.21
CA ARG A 428 11.24 -6.74 -11.31
C ARG A 428 9.97 -6.47 -10.48
N PRO A 429 9.74 -5.22 -10.04
CA PRO A 429 8.47 -4.84 -9.44
C PRO A 429 7.30 -5.17 -10.39
N MET A 430 6.17 -5.58 -9.83
CA MET A 430 4.96 -5.78 -10.63
C MET A 430 4.53 -4.44 -11.24
N ASN A 431 4.00 -4.45 -12.46
CA ASN A 431 3.53 -3.26 -13.18
C ASN A 431 4.58 -2.17 -13.46
N TYR A 432 5.88 -2.43 -13.26
CA TYR A 432 6.92 -1.39 -13.32
C TYR A 432 6.88 -0.55 -14.61
N GLN A 433 6.68 -1.19 -15.77
CA GLN A 433 6.58 -0.48 -17.06
C GLN A 433 5.41 0.51 -17.09
N LYS A 434 4.25 0.09 -16.56
CA LYS A 434 3.05 0.93 -16.49
C LYS A 434 3.26 2.09 -15.51
N ILE A 435 3.88 1.81 -14.35
CA ILE A 435 4.22 2.84 -13.35
C ILE A 435 5.16 3.89 -13.94
N ILE A 436 6.23 3.45 -14.62
CA ILE A 436 7.17 4.35 -15.29
C ILE A 436 6.45 5.21 -16.33
N ALA A 437 5.60 4.61 -17.18
CA ALA A 437 4.85 5.35 -18.19
C ALA A 437 3.94 6.42 -17.56
N VAL A 438 3.26 6.10 -16.45
CA VAL A 438 2.44 7.08 -15.72
C VAL A 438 3.30 8.19 -15.11
N ASN A 439 4.42 7.85 -14.45
CA ASN A 439 5.32 8.82 -13.83
C ASN A 439 5.98 9.76 -14.85
N LYS A 440 6.20 9.28 -16.08
CA LYS A 440 6.65 10.13 -17.20
C LYS A 440 5.56 11.02 -17.76
N GLY A 441 4.29 10.71 -17.47
CA GLY A 441 3.10 11.33 -18.05
C GLY A 441 2.69 10.75 -19.41
N GLU A 442 3.35 9.68 -19.87
CA GLU A 442 3.06 9.00 -21.15
C GLU A 442 1.73 8.24 -21.09
N LEU A 443 1.27 7.89 -19.89
CA LEU A 443 0.00 7.22 -19.64
C LEU A 443 -0.81 7.98 -18.59
N GLU A 444 -2.06 8.32 -18.91
CA GLU A 444 -3.00 8.79 -17.91
C GLU A 444 -3.58 7.62 -17.11
N LEU A 445 -3.75 7.82 -15.81
CA LEU A 445 -4.27 6.82 -14.89
C LEU A 445 -5.32 7.47 -14.00
N LYS A 446 -6.44 6.78 -13.76
CA LYS A 446 -7.43 7.27 -12.80
C LYS A 446 -6.92 7.03 -11.38
N LYS A 447 -7.16 8.00 -10.49
CA LYS A 447 -6.62 7.96 -9.12
C LYS A 447 -7.05 6.74 -8.31
N ASP A 448 -8.27 6.25 -8.55
CA ASP A 448 -8.82 5.04 -7.95
C ASP A 448 -8.13 3.74 -8.39
N GLU A 449 -7.35 3.77 -9.48
CA GLU A 449 -6.57 2.62 -9.96
C GLU A 449 -5.15 2.56 -9.36
N ILE A 450 -4.65 3.63 -8.74
CA ILE A 450 -3.31 3.70 -8.15
C ILE A 450 -3.10 2.63 -7.08
N PRO A 451 -4.02 2.45 -6.10
CA PRO A 451 -3.81 1.47 -5.04
C PRO A 451 -3.59 0.05 -5.57
N ASP A 452 -4.30 -0.34 -6.62
CA ASP A 452 -4.23 -1.66 -7.21
C ASP A 452 -2.95 -1.89 -8.03
N LEU A 453 -2.46 -0.84 -8.70
CA LEU A 453 -1.19 -0.91 -9.42
C LEU A 453 0.00 -1.09 -8.49
N GLU A 454 -0.13 -0.59 -7.25
CA GLU A 454 0.92 -0.60 -6.25
C GLU A 454 0.86 -1.80 -5.29
N ILE A 455 -0.10 -2.72 -5.46
CA ILE A 455 -0.15 -3.97 -4.67
C ILE A 455 1.11 -4.79 -4.94
N GLY A 456 1.72 -5.32 -3.86
CA GLY A 456 2.88 -6.20 -3.94
C GLY A 456 4.11 -5.65 -3.21
N PRO A 457 5.20 -6.42 -3.20
CA PRO A 457 6.39 -6.09 -2.42
C PRO A 457 7.22 -4.98 -3.07
N ASN A 458 8.02 -4.31 -2.26
CA ASN A 458 9.12 -3.48 -2.76
C ASN A 458 10.25 -4.36 -3.31
N ARG A 459 10.84 -3.97 -4.44
CA ARG A 459 11.97 -4.69 -5.06
C ARG A 459 13.07 -3.74 -5.54
N CYS A 460 13.33 -2.63 -4.86
CA CYS A 460 14.31 -1.60 -5.29
C CYS A 460 15.72 -1.80 -4.71
N ALA A 461 15.87 -2.58 -3.62
CA ALA A 461 17.17 -2.88 -3.00
C ALA A 461 17.76 -4.20 -3.49
N ILE A 462 19.11 -4.28 -3.47
CA ILE A 462 19.85 -5.54 -3.62
C ILE A 462 19.95 -6.23 -2.26
N ASP A 463 19.63 -7.52 -2.16
CA ASP A 463 19.80 -8.28 -0.92
C ASP A 463 21.27 -8.68 -0.68
N ILE A 464 21.63 -8.92 0.59
CA ILE A 464 23.02 -9.18 1.03
C ILE A 464 23.43 -10.65 0.85
N ASN A 465 22.51 -11.54 0.48
CA ASN A 465 22.74 -12.99 0.46
C ASN A 465 23.67 -13.46 -0.66
#